data_AF-A0A3B0UND1-F1
#
_entry.id   AF-A0A3B0UND1-F1
#
_cell.length_a   1.000
_cell.length_b   1.000
_cell.length_c   1.000
_cell.angle_alpha   90.00
_cell.angle_beta   90.00
_cell.angle_gamma   90.00
#
_symmetry.space_group_name_H-M   'P 1'
#
loop_
_entity.id
_entity.type
_entity.pdbx_description
1 polymer ?
#
loop_
_entity_poly.entity_id
_entity_poly.type
_entity_poly.pdbx_seq_one_letter_code
_entity_poly.pdbx_strand_id
1 'polypeptide(L)' 'ARTEKDCLTISRVLIVGGNATVRGFPEYFSSSFNLPVELGDVFLNLASRDTWLPTVDYSQSFAYATTIGLALRDYYDK' A
#
# COMPACT_ATOMS: atom_id res chain seq x y z
N ALA A 1 -1.21 -7.11 35.05
CA ALA A 1 -0.78 -7.96 33.93
C ALA A 1 -1.54 -7.51 32.69
N ARG A 2 -0.86 -6.99 31.66
CA ARG A 2 -1.50 -6.78 30.35
C ARG A 2 -1.64 -8.16 29.72
N THR A 3 -2.88 -8.61 29.53
CA THR A 3 -3.14 -9.86 28.81
C THR A 3 -2.66 -9.70 27.36
N GLU A 4 -1.79 -10.60 26.94
CA GLU A 4 -1.07 -10.68 25.66
C GLU A 4 -1.97 -10.74 24.39
N LYS A 5 -3.29 -10.59 24.53
CA LYS A 5 -4.31 -10.92 23.52
C LYS A 5 -4.87 -9.72 22.76
N ASP A 6 -4.49 -8.50 23.14
CA ASP A 6 -4.75 -7.27 22.37
C ASP A 6 -3.54 -6.87 21.50
N CYS A 7 -2.70 -7.84 21.12
CA CYS A 7 -1.65 -7.66 20.12
C CYS A 7 -2.30 -7.54 18.72
N LEU A 8 -2.87 -6.36 18.46
CA LEU A 8 -3.41 -5.83 17.20
C LEU A 8 -3.79 -6.90 16.16
N THR A 9 -5.04 -7.34 16.17
CA THR A 9 -5.60 -8.12 15.06
C THR A 9 -5.40 -7.35 13.75
N ILE A 10 -4.77 -8.00 12.77
CA ILE A 10 -4.56 -7.43 11.43
C ILE A 10 -5.94 -7.19 10.80
N SER A 11 -6.27 -5.94 10.50
CA SER A 11 -7.57 -5.55 9.95
C SER A 11 -7.64 -5.61 8.43
N ARG A 12 -6.50 -5.45 7.75
CA ARG A 12 -6.37 -5.50 6.29
C ARG A 12 -4.91 -5.68 5.86
N VAL A 13 -4.71 -6.07 4.61
CA VAL A 13 -3.40 -6.12 3.95
C VAL A 13 -3.44 -5.24 2.70
N LEU A 14 -2.38 -4.45 2.51
CA LEU A 14 -2.16 -3.67 1.29
C LEU A 14 -0.98 -4.26 0.53
N ILE A 15 -1.19 -4.62 -0.73
CA ILE A 15 -0.15 -5.16 -1.61
C ILE A 15 0.45 -4.03 -2.44
N VAL A 16 1.78 -3.94 -2.41
CA VAL A 16 2.59 -3.02 -3.23
C VAL A 16 3.76 -3.79 -3.86
N GLY A 17 4.53 -3.13 -4.74
CA GLY A 17 5.62 -3.73 -5.50
C GLY A 17 5.25 -4.06 -6.94
N GLY A 18 6.25 -4.33 -7.78
CA GLY A 18 6.06 -4.47 -9.23
C GLY A 18 5.13 -5.61 -9.67
N ASN A 19 4.95 -6.64 -8.85
CA ASN A 19 4.06 -7.76 -9.13
C ASN A 19 2.70 -7.64 -8.41
N ALA A 20 2.42 -6.52 -7.73
CA ALA A 20 1.18 -6.35 -7.00
C ALA A 20 -0.06 -6.50 -7.90
N THR A 21 0.04 -6.06 -9.16
CA THR A 21 -1.05 -6.03 -10.13
C THR A 21 -1.24 -7.33 -10.92
N VAL A 22 -0.61 -8.44 -10.50
CA VAL A 22 -0.91 -9.76 -11.06
C VAL A 22 -2.40 -10.05 -10.83
N ARG A 23 -3.12 -10.38 -11.91
CA ARG A 23 -4.57 -10.64 -11.83
C ARG A 23 -4.84 -11.80 -10.89
N GLY A 24 -5.80 -11.64 -9.97
CA GLY A 24 -6.15 -12.66 -8.99
C GLY A 24 -5.26 -12.67 -7.75
N PHE A 25 -4.21 -11.85 -7.68
CA PHE A 25 -3.24 -11.89 -6.60
C PHE A 25 -3.82 -11.38 -5.26
N PRO A 26 -4.49 -10.22 -5.20
CA PRO A 26 -5.22 -9.82 -3.99
C PRO A 26 -6.31 -10.82 -3.59
N GLU A 27 -7.05 -11.37 -4.55
CA GLU A 27 -8.16 -12.31 -4.31
C GLU A 27 -7.67 -13.65 -3.73
N TYR A 28 -6.53 -14.13 -4.23
CA TYR A 28 -5.88 -15.34 -3.72
C TYR A 28 -5.50 -15.19 -2.25
N PHE A 29 -4.90 -14.06 -1.88
CA PHE A 29 -4.54 -13.80 -0.48
C PHE A 29 -5.74 -13.47 0.40
N SER A 30 -6.73 -12.73 -0.12
CA SER A 30 -7.98 -12.46 0.58
C SER A 30 -8.67 -13.76 0.98
N SER A 31 -8.73 -14.72 0.07
CA SER A 31 -9.29 -16.06 0.32
C SER A 31 -8.46 -16.86 1.33
N SER A 32 -7.12 -16.75 1.26
CA SER A 32 -6.20 -17.50 2.12
C SER A 32 -6.13 -16.97 3.55
N PHE A 33 -6.23 -15.65 3.72
CA PHE A 33 -6.11 -14.96 5.00
C PHE A 33 -7.46 -14.68 5.67
N ASN A 34 -8.56 -14.80 4.93
CA ASN A 34 -9.91 -14.47 5.40
C ASN A 34 -9.99 -13.03 5.96
N LEU A 35 -9.33 -12.09 5.27
CA LEU A 35 -9.30 -10.65 5.59
C LEU A 35 -9.21 -9.82 4.31
N PRO A 36 -9.60 -8.52 4.35
CA PRO A 36 -9.53 -7.65 3.18
C PRO A 36 -8.08 -7.48 2.69
N VAL A 37 -7.84 -7.80 1.42
CA VAL A 37 -6.56 -7.60 0.74
C VAL A 37 -6.79 -6.74 -0.50
N GLU A 38 -6.09 -5.61 -0.56
CA GLU A 38 -6.28 -4.59 -1.61
C GLU A 38 -4.94 -4.14 -2.18
N LEU A 39 -4.97 -3.54 -3.36
CA LEU A 39 -3.82 -2.83 -3.91
C LEU A 39 -3.59 -1.52 -3.16
N GLY A 40 -2.36 -1.29 -2.69
CA GLY A 40 -1.99 -0.07 -1.97
C GLY A 40 -1.67 1.08 -2.92
N ASP A 41 -2.54 2.09 -3.00
CA ASP A 41 -2.28 3.32 -3.76
C ASP A 41 -1.05 4.07 -3.22
N VAL A 42 0.06 3.97 -3.95
CA VAL A 42 1.35 4.51 -3.52
C VAL A 42 1.40 6.04 -3.51
N PHE A 43 0.50 6.71 -4.22
CA PHE A 43 0.47 8.16 -4.34
C PHE A 43 -0.49 8.86 -3.37
N LEU A 44 -1.30 8.09 -2.62
CA LEU A 44 -2.35 8.60 -1.74
C LEU A 44 -1.85 9.67 -0.76
N ASN A 45 -0.64 9.47 -0.22
CA ASN A 45 -0.02 10.40 0.74
C ASN A 45 0.96 11.39 0.10
N LEU A 46 1.17 11.31 -1.22
CA LEU A 46 2.14 12.16 -1.93
C LEU A 46 1.50 13.46 -2.43
N ALA A 47 0.39 13.36 -3.15
CA ALA A 47 -0.32 14.53 -3.68
C ALA A 47 -1.78 14.18 -4.02
N SER A 48 -2.66 15.18 -3.96
CA SER A 48 -4.05 15.02 -4.43
C SER A 48 -4.08 14.78 -5.93
N ARG A 49 -4.90 13.81 -6.36
CA ARG A 49 -5.14 13.52 -7.79
C ARG A 49 -5.81 14.68 -8.53
N ASP A 50 -6.52 15.56 -7.82
CA ASP A 50 -7.14 16.75 -8.41
C ASP A 50 -6.10 17.82 -8.79
N THR A 51 -4.96 17.81 -8.11
CA THR A 51 -3.88 18.79 -8.32
C THR A 51 -2.75 18.22 -9.16
N TRP A 52 -2.53 16.90 -9.11
CA TRP A 52 -1.44 16.25 -9.79
C TRP A 52 -1.79 14.81 -10.18
N LEU A 53 -1.58 14.49 -11.46
CA LEU A 53 -1.70 13.13 -11.97
C LEU A 53 -0.31 12.56 -12.27
N PRO A 54 0.01 11.36 -11.75
CA PRO A 54 1.26 10.69 -12.07
C PRO A 54 1.36 10.43 -13.58
N THR A 55 2.54 10.67 -14.16
CA THR A 55 2.82 10.34 -15.57
C THR A 55 3.16 8.87 -15.78
N VAL A 56 3.44 8.14 -14.70
CA VAL A 56 3.72 6.70 -14.72
C VAL A 56 2.42 5.91 -14.83
N ASP A 57 2.49 4.78 -15.54
CA ASP A 57 1.37 3.85 -15.63
C ASP A 57 0.96 3.33 -14.25
N TYR A 58 -0.35 3.16 -14.03
CA TYR A 58 -0.90 2.71 -12.75
C TYR A 58 -0.31 1.37 -12.30
N SER A 59 -0.18 0.39 -13.21
CA SER A 59 0.35 -0.93 -12.85
C SER A 59 1.84 -0.89 -12.51
N GLN A 60 2.59 -0.02 -13.18
CA GLN A 60 4.01 0.18 -12.89
C GLN A 60 4.24 0.99 -11.60
N SER A 61 3.29 1.83 -11.22
CA SER A 61 3.43 2.73 -10.06
C SER A 61 3.73 2.01 -8.75
N PHE A 62 3.17 0.81 -8.55
CA PHE A 62 3.32 0.04 -7.32
C PHE A 62 4.78 -0.32 -6.99
N ALA A 63 5.65 -0.38 -8.00
CA ALA A 63 7.08 -0.62 -7.80
C ALA A 63 7.80 0.54 -7.08
N TYR A 64 7.23 1.75 -7.09
CA TYR A 64 7.83 2.96 -6.52
C TYR A 64 7.45 3.24 -5.07
N ALA A 65 6.72 2.33 -4.40
CA ALA A 65 6.29 2.52 -3.01
C ALA A 65 7.45 2.93 -2.08
N THR A 66 8.59 2.26 -2.19
CA THR A 66 9.79 2.55 -1.39
C THR A 66 10.35 3.95 -1.70
N THR A 67 10.52 4.30 -2.98
CA THR A 67 11.08 5.58 -3.39
C THR A 67 10.18 6.75 -2.98
N ILE A 68 8.87 6.59 -3.10
CA ILE A 68 7.89 7.59 -2.65
C ILE A 68 7.96 7.76 -1.12
N GLY A 69 8.05 6.66 -0.37
CA GLY A 69 8.22 6.71 1.08
C GLY A 69 9.51 7.42 1.52
N LEU A 70 10.61 7.24 0.78
CA LEU A 70 11.85 7.97 1.02
C LEU A 70 11.69 9.46 0.72
N ALA A 71 11.06 9.83 -0.40
CA ALA A 71 10.79 11.22 -0.74
C ALA A 71 9.90 11.95 0.29
N LEU A 72 8.94 11.23 0.90
CA LEU A 72 8.08 11.76 1.95
C LEU A 72 8.83 12.05 3.26
N ARG A 73 9.94 11.33 3.53
CA ARG A 73 10.74 11.58 4.74
C ARG A 73 11.28 13.00 4.77
N ASP A 74 11.82 13.47 3.64
CA ASP A 74 12.40 14.81 3.50
C ASP A 74 11.36 15.94 3.65
N TYR A 75 10.07 15.61 3.49
CA TYR A 75 8.97 16.55 3.72
C TYR A 75 8.62 16.67 5.21
N TYR A 76 8.70 15.57 5.96
CA TYR A 76 8.36 15.56 7.39
C TYR A 76 9.48 16.05 8.30
N ASP A 77 10.74 16.03 7.85
CA ASP A 77 11.91 16.49 8.62
C ASP A 77 12.16 18.01 8.49
N LYS A 78 11.26 18.74 7.82
CA LYS A 78 11.24 20.20 7.72
C LYS A 78 10.17 20.79 8.64
#